data_AF-A0A1C5D979-F1
#
_entry.id   AF-A0A1C5D979-F1
#
_cell.length_a   1.000
_cell.length_b   1.000
_cell.length_c   1.000
_cell.angle_alpha   90.00
_cell.angle_beta   90.00
_cell.angle_gamma   90.00
#
_symmetry.space_group_name_H-M   'P 1'
#
loop_
_entity.id
_entity.type
_entity.pdbx_description
1 polymer ?
#
loop_
_entity_poly.entity_id
_entity_poly.type
_entity_poly.pdbx_seq_one_letter_code
_entity_poly.pdbx_strand_id
1 'polypeptide(L)'
;MNDELTVLAEAGAAAVVTAMATDLWQETRGAVVALFRPDRRRRAALESQLDGNATLVRQAPDPDAARRALFSYWTLELTALLRRDPAVRAALERLAAAVEDAPGGGTRGRVLRQTNTAHGSGTVFAVQQGDQHAYGAQAEWAQGPEGA
;
A
#
# COMPACT_ATOMS: atom_id res chain seq x y z
N MET A 1 -17.14 16.73 -6.18
CA MET A 1 -17.84 15.71 -5.38
C MET A 1 -17.55 14.28 -5.83
N ASN A 2 -17.67 13.93 -7.12
CA ASN A 2 -17.29 12.58 -7.58
C ASN A 2 -15.79 12.28 -7.35
N ASP A 3 -14.93 13.29 -7.54
CA ASP A 3 -13.48 13.16 -7.31
C ASP A 3 -13.16 12.95 -5.82
N GLU A 4 -13.80 13.69 -4.92
CA GLU A 4 -13.63 13.51 -3.47
C GLU A 4 -14.06 12.13 -2.98
N LEU A 5 -15.17 11.59 -3.51
CA LEU A 5 -15.61 10.23 -3.17
C LEU A 5 -14.63 9.19 -3.71
N THR A 6 -14.04 9.43 -4.88
CA THR A 6 -13.04 8.54 -5.47
C THR A 6 -11.76 8.54 -4.65
N VAL A 7 -11.27 9.72 -4.26
CA VAL A 7 -10.09 9.85 -3.37
C VAL A 7 -10.30 9.14 -2.04
N LEU A 8 -11.48 9.28 -1.43
CA LEU A 8 -11.78 8.56 -0.19
C LEU A 8 -11.89 7.03 -0.42
N ALA A 9 -12.48 6.61 -1.53
CA ALA A 9 -12.55 5.19 -1.87
C ALA A 9 -11.15 4.58 -2.08
N GLU A 10 -10.24 5.32 -2.73
CA GLU A 10 -8.84 4.93 -2.90
C GLU A 10 -8.13 4.81 -1.54
N ALA A 11 -8.29 5.79 -0.65
CA ALA A 11 -7.71 5.74 0.70
C ALA A 11 -8.24 4.52 1.48
N GLY A 12 -9.53 4.25 1.41
CA GLY A 12 -10.14 3.07 2.00
C GLY A 12 -9.63 1.76 1.40
N ALA A 13 -9.51 1.69 0.07
CA ALA A 13 -8.98 0.53 -0.62
C ALA A 13 -7.52 0.24 -0.24
N ALA A 14 -6.70 1.29 -0.15
CA ALA A 14 -5.31 1.20 0.32
C ALA A 14 -5.23 0.62 1.74
N ALA A 15 -6.08 1.09 2.64
CA ALA A 15 -6.16 0.57 4.01
C ALA A 15 -6.55 -0.91 4.04
N VAL A 16 -7.55 -1.31 3.25
CA VAL A 16 -7.99 -2.71 3.15
C VAL A 16 -6.86 -3.62 2.66
N VAL A 17 -6.20 -3.29 1.54
CA VAL A 17 -5.16 -4.16 0.98
C VAL A 17 -3.87 -4.16 1.82
N THR A 18 -3.59 -3.08 2.53
CA THR A 18 -2.43 -3.03 3.43
C THR A 18 -2.64 -3.92 4.65
N ALA A 19 -3.84 -3.89 5.23
CA ALA A 19 -4.17 -4.71 6.39
C ALA A 19 -4.19 -6.23 6.10
N MET A 20 -4.45 -6.66 4.86
CA MET A 20 -4.63 -8.09 4.49
C MET A 20 -3.46 -9.02 4.86
N ALA A 21 -2.25 -8.47 4.97
CA ALA A 21 -1.04 -9.21 5.31
C ALA A 21 -0.47 -8.84 6.70
N THR A 22 -1.24 -8.12 7.51
CA THR A 22 -0.81 -7.67 8.84
C THR A 22 -1.78 -8.16 9.91
N ASP A 23 -1.39 -7.98 11.17
CA ASP A 23 -2.22 -8.32 12.32
C ASP A 23 -3.49 -7.46 12.40
N LEU A 24 -3.54 -6.32 11.69
CA LEU A 24 -4.71 -5.44 11.57
C LEU A 24 -5.84 -6.05 10.74
N TRP A 25 -5.59 -7.16 10.05
CA TRP A 25 -6.54 -7.74 9.10
C TRP A 25 -7.91 -8.00 9.71
N GLN A 26 -7.96 -8.62 10.90
CA GLN A 26 -9.23 -9.04 11.48
C GLN A 26 -10.12 -7.85 11.88
N GLU A 27 -9.51 -6.80 12.43
CA GLU A 27 -10.23 -5.56 12.76
C GLU A 27 -10.71 -4.85 11.50
N THR A 28 -9.81 -4.70 10.50
CA THR A 28 -10.11 -4.05 9.22
C THR A 28 -11.25 -4.79 8.50
N ARG A 29 -11.21 -6.13 8.44
CA ARG A 29 -12.25 -6.98 7.87
C ARG A 29 -13.60 -6.73 8.54
N GLY A 30 -13.62 -6.70 9.88
CA GLY A 30 -14.84 -6.41 10.65
C GLY A 30 -15.43 -5.04 10.31
N ALA A 31 -14.58 -4.02 10.24
CA ALA A 31 -14.98 -2.66 9.88
C ALA A 31 -15.54 -2.59 8.45
N VAL A 32 -14.87 -3.20 7.47
CA VAL A 32 -15.37 -3.25 6.08
C VAL A 32 -16.73 -3.92 6.02
N VAL A 33 -16.92 -5.08 6.65
CA VAL A 33 -18.22 -5.77 6.68
C VAL A 33 -19.30 -4.88 7.29
N ALA A 34 -18.98 -4.11 8.34
CA ALA A 34 -19.91 -3.17 8.95
C ALA A 34 -20.31 -2.01 8.01
N LEU A 35 -19.40 -1.53 7.15
CA LEU A 35 -19.70 -0.46 6.17
C LEU A 35 -20.80 -0.88 5.19
N PHE A 36 -20.77 -2.12 4.70
CA PHE A 36 -21.74 -2.59 3.71
C PHE A 36 -23.12 -2.90 4.29
N ARG A 37 -23.25 -2.93 5.64
CA ARG A 37 -24.47 -3.28 6.40
C ARG A 37 -25.25 -4.46 5.78
N PRO A 38 -24.58 -5.59 5.48
CA PRO A 38 -25.21 -6.68 4.73
C PRO A 38 -26.25 -7.42 5.57
N ASP A 39 -27.26 -8.00 4.92
CA ASP A 39 -28.06 -9.07 5.51
C ASP A 39 -27.19 -10.30 5.85
N ARG A 40 -27.72 -11.24 6.62
CA ARG A 40 -26.97 -12.39 7.12
C ARG A 40 -26.30 -13.22 6.01
N ARG A 41 -26.95 -13.39 4.86
CA ARG A 41 -26.40 -14.19 3.74
C ARG A 41 -25.32 -13.42 3.01
N ARG A 42 -25.57 -12.15 2.71
CA ARG A 42 -24.58 -11.25 2.07
C ARG A 42 -23.37 -11.03 2.97
N ARG A 43 -23.56 -11.05 4.29
CA ARG A 43 -22.48 -10.95 5.26
C ARG A 43 -21.50 -12.09 5.09
N ALA A 44 -21.98 -13.33 5.12
CA ALA A 44 -21.12 -14.51 4.96
C ALA A 44 -20.37 -14.52 3.62
N ALA A 45 -21.03 -14.10 2.53
CA ALA A 45 -20.39 -13.99 1.22
C ALA A 45 -19.28 -12.92 1.18
N LEU A 46 -19.53 -11.72 1.71
CA LEU A 46 -18.55 -10.64 1.78
C LEU A 46 -17.36 -11.03 2.66
N GLU A 47 -17.65 -11.65 3.80
CA GLU A 47 -16.66 -12.20 4.72
C GLU A 47 -15.75 -13.23 4.04
N SER A 48 -16.34 -14.21 3.34
CA SER A 48 -15.59 -15.21 2.59
C SER A 48 -14.75 -14.59 1.45
N GLN A 49 -15.28 -13.56 0.77
CA GLN A 49 -14.54 -12.85 -0.26
C GLN A 49 -13.32 -12.13 0.30
N LEU A 50 -13.51 -11.41 1.41
CA LEU A 50 -12.42 -10.73 2.11
C LEU A 50 -11.34 -11.71 2.55
N ASP A 51 -11.71 -12.86 3.11
CA ASP A 51 -10.77 -13.90 3.55
C ASP A 51 -10.00 -14.53 2.37
N GLY A 52 -10.68 -14.72 1.23
CA GLY A 52 -10.07 -15.16 -0.02
C GLY A 52 -9.05 -14.16 -0.53
N ASN A 53 -9.41 -12.87 -0.56
CA ASN A 53 -8.52 -11.78 -0.99
C ASN A 53 -7.28 -11.68 -0.08
N ALA A 54 -7.45 -11.80 1.24
CA ALA A 54 -6.33 -11.76 2.17
C ALA A 54 -5.41 -12.98 2.03
N THR A 55 -6.00 -14.16 1.75
CA THR A 55 -5.23 -15.37 1.45
C THR A 55 -4.43 -15.22 0.16
N LEU A 56 -5.02 -14.63 -0.88
CA LEU A 56 -4.34 -14.31 -2.13
C LEU A 56 -3.10 -13.43 -1.87
N VAL A 57 -3.24 -12.35 -1.10
CA VAL A 57 -2.11 -11.46 -0.78
C VAL A 57 -1.01 -12.19 -0.01
N ARG A 58 -1.37 -13.04 0.97
CA ARG A 58 -0.40 -13.74 1.81
C ARG A 58 0.34 -14.87 1.09
N GLN A 59 -0.29 -15.51 0.11
CA GLN A 59 0.25 -16.70 -0.55
C GLN A 59 0.74 -16.44 -1.99
N ALA A 60 0.47 -15.26 -2.56
CA ALA A 60 0.91 -14.93 -3.90
C ALA A 60 2.45 -14.93 -4.00
N PRO A 61 3.02 -15.43 -5.12
CA PRO A 61 4.44 -15.27 -5.43
C PRO A 61 4.88 -13.80 -5.49
N ASP A 62 3.98 -12.93 -5.94
CA ASP A 62 4.13 -11.47 -5.90
C ASP A 62 2.95 -10.85 -5.11
N PRO A 63 3.10 -10.65 -3.79
CA PRO A 63 2.10 -10.02 -2.94
C PRO A 63 1.73 -8.61 -3.38
N ASP A 64 2.65 -7.86 -3.97
CA ASP A 64 2.40 -6.48 -4.40
C ASP A 64 1.56 -6.41 -5.67
N ALA A 65 1.75 -7.36 -6.61
CA ALA A 65 0.83 -7.51 -7.74
C ALA A 65 -0.58 -7.86 -7.27
N ALA A 66 -0.72 -8.77 -6.31
CA ALA A 66 -2.03 -9.10 -5.73
C ALA A 66 -2.68 -7.88 -5.06
N ARG A 67 -1.91 -7.10 -4.27
CA ARG A 67 -2.40 -5.87 -3.65
C ARG A 67 -2.83 -4.83 -4.68
N ARG A 68 -2.08 -4.62 -5.76
CA ARG A 68 -2.45 -3.67 -6.84
C ARG A 68 -3.78 -4.05 -7.51
N ALA A 69 -3.97 -5.33 -7.83
CA ALA A 69 -5.23 -5.80 -8.43
C ALA A 69 -6.42 -5.61 -7.47
N LEU A 70 -6.24 -5.98 -6.21
CA LEU A 70 -7.28 -5.83 -5.18
C LEU A 70 -7.56 -4.36 -4.84
N PHE A 71 -6.56 -3.49 -4.91
CA PHE A 71 -6.72 -2.05 -4.72
C PHE A 71 -7.70 -1.49 -5.75
N SER A 72 -7.53 -1.81 -7.03
CA SER A 72 -8.46 -1.39 -8.08
C SER A 72 -9.86 -1.95 -7.85
N TYR A 73 -9.99 -3.22 -7.48
CA TYR A 73 -11.27 -3.84 -7.16
C TYR A 73 -11.99 -3.12 -6.01
N TRP A 74 -11.32 -2.93 -4.88
CA TRP A 74 -11.93 -2.31 -3.70
C TRP A 74 -12.23 -0.82 -3.88
N THR A 75 -11.44 -0.11 -4.69
CA THR A 75 -11.73 1.29 -5.06
C THR A 75 -13.09 1.37 -5.75
N LEU A 76 -13.39 0.45 -6.67
CA LEU A 76 -14.68 0.42 -7.37
C LEU A 76 -15.83 0.10 -6.42
N GLU A 77 -15.69 -0.93 -5.59
CA GLU A 77 -16.70 -1.33 -4.61
C GLU A 77 -17.01 -0.21 -3.59
N LEU A 78 -15.97 0.44 -3.06
CA LEU A 78 -16.12 1.53 -2.09
C LEU A 78 -16.69 2.79 -2.74
N THR A 79 -16.31 3.10 -3.99
CA THR A 79 -16.92 4.19 -4.75
C THR A 79 -18.42 3.94 -4.95
N ALA A 80 -18.80 2.71 -5.33
CA ALA A 80 -20.19 2.35 -5.49
C ALA A 80 -20.96 2.43 -4.16
N LEU A 81 -20.34 1.98 -3.06
CA LEU A 81 -20.92 2.08 -1.73
C LEU A 81 -21.17 3.53 -1.31
N LEU A 82 -20.18 4.41 -1.47
CA LEU A 82 -20.27 5.84 -1.12
C LEU A 82 -21.34 6.58 -1.94
N ARG A 83 -21.49 6.23 -3.23
CA ARG A 83 -22.55 6.78 -4.08
C ARG A 83 -23.93 6.34 -3.63
N ARG A 84 -24.06 5.10 -3.14
CA ARG A 84 -25.33 4.53 -2.67
C ARG A 84 -25.71 5.02 -1.26
N ASP A 85 -24.74 5.11 -0.36
CA ASP A 85 -24.94 5.49 1.03
C ASP A 85 -23.85 6.48 1.49
N PRO A 86 -24.07 7.80 1.32
CA PRO A 86 -23.11 8.81 1.77
C PRO A 86 -22.84 8.81 3.28
N ALA A 87 -23.71 8.20 4.10
CA ALA A 87 -23.53 8.17 5.57
C ALA A 87 -22.34 7.31 6.00
N VAL A 88 -21.82 6.45 5.11
CA VAL A 88 -20.63 5.63 5.39
C VAL A 88 -19.31 6.40 5.28
N ARG A 89 -19.32 7.64 4.76
CA ARG A 89 -18.12 8.48 4.55
C ARG A 89 -17.23 8.56 5.79
N ALA A 90 -17.79 9.01 6.91
CA ALA A 90 -17.04 9.18 8.15
C ALA A 90 -16.50 7.85 8.71
N ALA A 91 -17.21 6.74 8.49
CA ALA A 91 -16.74 5.43 8.90
C ALA A 91 -15.57 4.95 8.04
N LEU A 92 -15.59 5.22 6.74
CA LEU A 92 -14.49 4.91 5.82
C LEU A 92 -13.25 5.79 6.06
N GLU A 93 -13.45 7.09 6.35
CA GLU A 93 -12.36 8.00 6.74
C GLU A 93 -11.64 7.48 8.00
N ARG A 94 -12.40 7.07 9.02
CA ARG A 94 -11.83 6.47 10.24
C ARG A 94 -11.09 5.17 9.97
N LEU A 95 -11.63 4.31 9.10
CA LEU A 95 -10.96 3.06 8.72
C LEU A 95 -9.59 3.35 8.07
N ALA A 96 -9.56 4.29 7.11
CA ALA A 96 -8.34 4.66 6.42
C ALA A 96 -7.29 5.23 7.38
N ALA A 97 -7.69 6.15 8.26
CA ALA A 97 -6.81 6.74 9.26
C ALA A 97 -6.28 5.69 10.25
N ALA A 98 -7.12 4.77 10.74
CA ALA A 98 -6.72 3.75 11.70
C ALA A 98 -5.63 2.82 11.17
N VAL A 99 -5.71 2.40 9.90
CA VAL A 99 -4.68 1.57 9.27
C VAL A 99 -3.41 2.38 9.00
N GLU A 100 -3.55 3.63 8.57
CA GLU A 100 -2.40 4.51 8.31
C GLU A 100 -1.57 4.81 9.56
N ASP A 101 -2.24 5.06 10.69
CA ASP A 101 -1.61 5.38 11.97
C ASP A 101 -1.03 4.13 12.68
N ALA A 102 -1.45 2.94 12.27
CA ALA A 102 -1.02 1.71 12.91
C ALA A 102 0.45 1.34 12.58
N PRO A 103 1.22 0.83 13.56
CA PRO A 103 2.56 0.30 13.31
C PRO A 103 2.51 -0.83 12.28
N GLY A 104 3.21 -0.67 11.15
CA GLY A 104 3.21 -1.63 10.05
C GLY A 104 1.99 -1.57 9.11
N GLY A 105 1.03 -0.67 9.35
CA GLY A 105 -0.18 -0.48 8.54
C GLY A 105 -0.09 0.61 7.46
N GLY A 106 0.95 1.44 7.45
CA GLY A 106 1.09 2.51 6.46
C GLY A 106 2.49 3.12 6.37
N THR A 107 2.71 3.97 5.36
CA THR A 107 3.98 4.69 5.13
C THR A 107 4.36 5.58 6.32
N ARG A 108 3.37 6.12 7.04
CA ARG A 108 3.57 6.95 8.25
C ARG A 108 4.06 6.17 9.47
N GLY A 109 3.71 4.88 9.59
CA GLY A 109 4.20 3.98 10.64
C GLY A 109 5.57 3.33 10.33
N ARG A 110 6.12 3.56 9.14
CA ARG A 110 7.41 2.99 8.71
C ARG A 110 8.55 3.89 9.16
N VAL A 111 9.17 3.58 10.30
CA VAL A 111 10.45 4.22 10.68
C VAL A 111 11.53 3.70 9.72
N LEU A 112 11.77 4.47 8.66
CA LEU A 112 12.76 4.17 7.65
C LEU A 112 14.12 4.70 8.08
N ARG A 113 14.98 3.83 8.64
CA ARG A 113 16.38 4.16 8.96
C ARG A 113 17.30 3.66 7.85
N GLN A 114 18.03 4.58 7.19
CA GLN A 114 19.12 4.24 6.27
C GLN A 114 20.42 4.83 6.80
N THR A 115 21.36 3.96 7.15
CA THR A 115 22.72 4.37 7.55
C THR A 115 23.66 4.11 6.38
N ASN A 116 24.15 5.18 5.78
CA ASN A 116 25.13 5.12 4.70
C ASN A 116 26.48 5.58 5.22
N THR A 117 27.53 4.84 4.91
CA THR A 117 28.90 5.21 5.27
C THR A 117 29.82 4.94 4.10
N ALA A 118 30.56 5.97 3.66
CA ALA A 118 31.63 5.85 2.67
C ALA A 118 32.94 6.37 3.26
N HIS A 119 34.04 5.79 2.79
CA HIS A 119 35.41 6.12 3.21
C HIS A 119 36.31 6.24 1.98
N GLY A 120 37.39 7.03 2.08
CA GLY A 120 38.31 7.27 0.95
C GLY A 120 37.59 7.88 -0.25
N SER A 121 37.85 7.36 -1.45
CA SER A 121 37.18 7.78 -2.70
C SER A 121 35.79 7.16 -2.92
N GLY A 122 35.10 6.75 -1.84
CA GLY A 122 33.81 6.05 -1.91
C GLY A 122 32.64 6.99 -2.24
N THR A 123 31.75 6.55 -3.14
CA THR A 123 30.49 7.24 -3.46
C THR A 123 29.32 6.36 -3.07
N VAL A 124 28.32 6.90 -2.35
CA VAL A 124 27.08 6.19 -2.02
C VAL A 124 25.91 6.77 -2.80
N PHE A 125 25.26 5.89 -3.57
CA PHE A 125 23.97 6.12 -4.21
C PHE A 125 22.95 5.28 -3.47
N ALA A 126 22.01 5.91 -2.76
CA ALA A 126 21.02 5.16 -2.00
C ALA A 126 19.66 5.86 -2.02
N VAL A 127 18.64 5.06 -2.33
CA VAL A 127 17.24 5.45 -2.35
C VAL A 127 16.48 4.49 -1.43
N GLN A 128 15.69 5.03 -0.49
CA GLN A 128 14.86 4.21 0.39
C GLN A 128 13.57 3.75 -0.30
N GLN A 129 13.06 4.49 -1.28
CA GLN A 129 11.85 4.20 -2.05
C GLN A 129 11.94 4.82 -3.45
N GLY A 130 11.40 4.11 -4.46
CA GLY A 130 11.41 4.55 -5.85
C GLY A 130 12.68 4.13 -6.59
N ASP A 131 12.90 4.73 -7.75
CA ASP A 131 14.00 4.37 -8.65
C ASP A 131 15.13 5.41 -8.59
N GLN A 132 16.37 4.94 -8.51
CA GLN A 132 17.56 5.79 -8.62
C GLN A 132 18.32 5.46 -9.89
N HIS A 133 18.34 6.42 -10.82
CA HIS A 133 19.21 6.38 -11.99
C HIS A 133 20.51 7.12 -11.67
N ALA A 134 21.58 6.36 -11.42
CA ALA A 134 22.92 6.92 -11.19
C ALA A 134 23.74 6.81 -12.48
N TYR A 135 24.22 7.95 -12.99
CA TYR A 135 25.14 8.01 -14.12
C TYR A 135 26.52 8.39 -13.58
N GLY A 136 27.52 7.54 -13.82
CA GLY A 136 28.91 7.84 -13.51
C GLY A 136 29.55 8.56 -14.69
N ALA A 137 30.23 9.68 -14.45
CA ALA A 137 31.29 10.08 -15.37
C ALA A 137 32.39 9.01 -15.26
N GLN A 138 32.66 8.29 -16.35
CA GLN A 138 33.89 7.51 -16.46
C GLN A 138 35.03 8.49 -16.17
N ALA A 139 35.70 8.34 -15.02
CA ALA A 139 37.01 8.92 -14.87
C ALA A 139 37.86 8.33 -15.99
N GLU A 140 38.16 9.12 -17.02
CA GLU A 140 39.18 8.80 -17.99
C GLU A 140 40.48 8.63 -17.21
N TRP A 141 40.81 7.38 -16.88
CA TRP A 141 42.18 7.02 -16.56
C TRP A 141 42.95 7.21 -17.86
N ALA A 142 43.50 8.41 -18.05
CA ALA A 142 44.43 8.70 -19.12
C ALA A 142 45.54 7.65 -19.06
N GLN A 143 45.52 6.72 -20.02
CA GLN A 143 46.66 5.87 -20.35
C GLN A 143 47.83 6.82 -20.65
N GLY A 144 48.91 6.71 -19.88
CA GLY A 144 50.06 7.61 -19.96
C GLY A 144 50.86 7.46 -21.24
N PRO A 145 52.07 8.03 -21.32
CA PRO A 145 53.11 7.44 -22.13
C PRO A 145 54.16 6.79 -21.21
N GLU A 146 54.27 5.46 -21.33
CA GLU A 146 55.53 4.77 -21.08
C GLU A 146 56.54 5.17 -22.16
N GLY A 147 57.77 5.50 -21.75
CA GLY A 147 58.98 5.32 -22.55
C GLY A 147 59.44 6.48 -23.44
N ALA A 148 60.41 7.25 -22.94
CA ALA A 148 61.77 7.35 -23.48
C ALA A 148 62.67 8.13 -22.50
#